data_AF-A0A2E1S9C6-F1
#
_entry.id   AF-A0A2E1S9C6-F1
#
_cell.length_a   1.000
_cell.length_b   1.000
_cell.length_c   1.000
_cell.angle_alpha   90.00
_cell.angle_beta   90.00
_cell.angle_gamma   90.00
#
_symmetry.space_group_name_H-M   'P 1'
#
loop_
_entity.id
_entity.type
_entity.pdbx_description
1 polymer ?
#
loop_
_entity_poly.entity_id
_entity_poly.type
_entity_poly.pdbx_seq_one_letter_code
_entity_poly.pdbx_strand_id
1 'polypeptide(L)'
;MINLFINRVFRAIKIDIDLYEEVEKDKSATVQAGVVVVLSSLAAGVGALQLGASNFLLAPVLSLLSWYVWAYVIYFVGVKLFGDIKTKSNHGELLRTIGFSSAPGLIRIFGVTPELMTVTFIGSAFWMLACMVVAVKSALDYESLWKALGVVVVAWLFQAFFLFLIIILFKGI
;
A
#
# COMPACT_ATOMS: atom_id res chain seq x y z
N MET A 1 -10.94 10.11 -18.89
CA MET A 1 -10.88 9.28 -17.67
C MET A 1 -9.62 8.40 -17.63
N ILE A 2 -9.35 7.57 -18.65
CA ILE A 2 -8.16 6.69 -18.72
C ILE A 2 -6.84 7.49 -18.67
N ASN A 3 -6.72 8.59 -19.42
CA ASN A 3 -5.51 9.43 -19.41
C ASN A 3 -5.19 10.01 -18.02
N LEU A 4 -6.21 10.36 -17.23
CA LEU A 4 -6.02 10.84 -15.86
C LEU A 4 -5.53 9.70 -14.95
N PHE A 5 -6.18 8.53 -15.01
CA PHE A 5 -5.78 7.37 -14.23
C PHE A 5 -4.33 6.97 -14.50
N ILE A 6 -3.95 6.83 -15.77
CA ILE A 6 -2.59 6.47 -16.17
C ILE A 6 -1.60 7.55 -15.70
N ASN A 7 -1.93 8.83 -15.86
CA ASN A 7 -1.09 9.93 -15.36
C ASN A 7 -0.87 9.84 -13.85
N ARG A 8 -1.92 9.57 -13.07
CA ARG A 8 -1.84 9.37 -11.63
C ARG A 8 -0.95 8.17 -11.27
N VAL A 9 -1.09 7.03 -11.96
CA VAL A 9 -0.21 5.87 -11.73
C VAL A 9 1.26 6.22 -11.98
N PHE A 10 1.57 6.90 -13.09
CA PHE A 10 2.94 7.32 -13.38
C PHE A 10 3.51 8.29 -12.34
N ARG A 11 2.70 9.25 -11.87
CA ARG A 11 3.09 10.18 -10.81
C ARG A 11 3.31 9.46 -9.47
N ALA A 12 2.51 8.44 -9.16
CA ALA A 12 2.65 7.64 -7.95
C ALA A 12 3.98 6.87 -7.92
N ILE A 13 4.33 6.26 -9.07
CA ILE A 13 5.60 5.57 -9.29
C ILE A 13 6.78 6.55 -9.12
N LYS A 14 6.63 7.80 -9.54
CA LYS A 14 7.65 8.85 -9.36
C LYS A 14 7.70 9.46 -7.95
N ILE A 15 6.86 8.99 -7.01
CA ILE A 15 6.78 9.52 -5.65
C ILE A 15 6.41 11.01 -5.66
N ASP A 16 5.53 11.41 -6.56
CA ASP A 16 5.03 12.78 -6.65
C ASP A 16 4.10 13.10 -5.46
N ILE A 17 4.52 14.01 -4.59
CA ILE A 17 3.75 14.43 -3.40
C ILE A 17 2.41 15.07 -3.78
N ASP A 18 2.39 15.86 -4.86
CA ASP A 18 1.21 16.61 -5.30
C ASP A 18 0.11 15.63 -5.77
N LEU A 19 0.51 14.45 -6.26
CA LEU A 19 -0.45 13.41 -6.58
C LEU A 19 -1.16 12.90 -5.32
N TYR A 20 -0.39 12.61 -4.27
CA TYR A 20 -0.97 12.03 -3.06
C TYR A 20 -1.94 13.03 -2.42
N GLU A 21 -1.61 14.32 -2.40
CA GLU A 21 -2.54 15.38 -1.96
C GLU A 21 -3.76 15.55 -2.89
N GLU A 22 -3.60 15.33 -4.20
CA GLU A 22 -4.70 15.35 -5.17
C GLU A 22 -5.69 14.20 -4.93
N VAL A 23 -5.19 12.96 -4.83
CA VAL A 23 -6.05 11.77 -4.68
C VAL A 23 -6.64 11.65 -3.28
N GLU A 24 -5.99 12.23 -2.27
CA GLU A 24 -6.54 12.38 -0.93
C GLU A 24 -7.88 13.12 -0.98
N LYS A 25 -7.93 14.26 -1.69
CA LYS A 25 -9.11 15.13 -1.81
C LYS A 25 -10.16 14.60 -2.79
N ASP A 26 -9.74 13.82 -3.80
CA ASP A 26 -10.64 13.24 -4.80
C ASP A 26 -11.24 11.91 -4.36
N LYS A 27 -12.49 11.94 -3.85
CA LYS A 27 -13.22 10.73 -3.44
C LYS A 27 -13.38 9.69 -4.57
N SER A 28 -13.45 10.13 -5.83
CA SER A 28 -13.55 9.22 -6.98
C SER A 28 -12.27 8.40 -7.21
N ALA A 29 -11.13 8.86 -6.68
CA ALA A 29 -9.87 8.16 -6.76
C ALA A 29 -9.83 6.87 -5.91
N THR A 30 -10.82 6.62 -5.05
CA THR A 30 -10.91 5.37 -4.27
C THR A 30 -11.02 4.13 -5.16
N VAL A 31 -11.83 4.21 -6.22
CA VAL A 31 -11.96 3.11 -7.18
C VAL A 31 -10.64 2.93 -7.95
N GLN A 32 -10.00 4.04 -8.34
CA GLN A 32 -8.72 4.01 -9.02
C GLN A 32 -7.62 3.38 -8.15
N ALA A 33 -7.56 3.74 -6.87
CA ALA A 33 -6.64 3.19 -5.89
C ALA A 33 -6.84 1.66 -5.73
N GLY A 34 -8.10 1.22 -5.65
CA GLY A 34 -8.43 -0.21 -5.64
C GLY A 34 -7.97 -0.94 -6.90
N VAL A 35 -8.11 -0.33 -8.08
CA VAL A 35 -7.60 -0.89 -9.34
C VAL A 35 -6.07 -1.01 -9.30
N VAL A 36 -5.35 -0.01 -8.78
CA VAL A 36 -3.88 -0.10 -8.62
C VAL A 36 -3.48 -1.26 -7.71
N VAL A 37 -4.17 -1.45 -6.58
CA VAL A 37 -3.93 -2.56 -5.65
C VAL A 37 -4.16 -3.91 -6.33
N VAL A 38 -5.28 -4.06 -7.04
CA VAL A 38 -5.59 -5.29 -7.79
C VAL A 38 -4.51 -5.59 -8.81
N LEU A 39 -4.16 -4.61 -9.66
CA LEU A 39 -3.14 -4.80 -10.70
C LEU A 39 -1.76 -5.12 -10.10
N SER A 40 -1.38 -4.46 -9.01
CA SER A 40 -0.12 -4.73 -8.29
C SER A 40 -0.09 -6.13 -7.69
N SER A 41 -1.23 -6.60 -7.13
CA SER A 41 -1.35 -7.96 -6.61
C SER A 41 -1.35 -9.03 -7.69
N LEU A 42 -1.99 -8.77 -8.84
CA LEU A 42 -1.95 -9.66 -10.01
C LEU A 42 -0.53 -9.76 -10.58
N ALA A 43 0.20 -8.64 -10.67
CA ALA A 43 1.60 -8.61 -11.10
C ALA A 43 2.48 -9.47 -10.19
N ALA A 44 2.26 -9.43 -8.87
CA ALA A 44 2.92 -10.35 -7.93
C ALA A 44 2.47 -11.82 -8.13
N GLY A 45 1.19 -12.05 -8.40
CA GLY A 45 0.62 -13.37 -8.69
C GLY A 45 1.24 -14.04 -9.91
N VAL A 46 1.55 -13.29 -10.98
CA VAL A 46 2.23 -13.82 -12.18
C VAL A 46 3.62 -14.38 -11.84
N GLY A 47 4.37 -13.71 -10.97
CA GLY A 47 5.62 -14.24 -10.44
C GLY A 47 5.40 -15.50 -9.59
N ALA A 48 4.39 -15.50 -8.72
CA ALA A 48 4.09 -16.63 -7.84
C ALA A 48 3.60 -17.89 -8.59
N LEU A 49 2.92 -17.74 -9.73
CA LEU A 49 2.50 -18.86 -10.59
C LEU A 49 3.71 -19.69 -11.07
N GLN A 50 4.84 -19.05 -11.37
CA GLN A 50 6.07 -19.75 -11.75
C GLN A 50 6.64 -20.60 -10.61
N LEU A 51 6.29 -20.29 -9.37
CA LEU A 51 6.67 -21.03 -8.17
C LEU A 51 5.63 -22.08 -7.76
N GLY A 52 4.61 -22.34 -8.59
CA GLY A 52 3.60 -23.39 -8.36
C GLY A 52 2.37 -22.95 -7.57
N ALA A 53 2.12 -21.65 -7.41
CA ALA A 53 0.89 -21.17 -6.77
C ALA A 53 -0.34 -21.52 -7.63
N SER A 54 -1.39 -22.11 -7.04
CA SER A 54 -2.59 -22.56 -7.77
C SER A 54 -3.76 -21.57 -7.74
N ASN A 55 -3.78 -20.60 -6.82
CA ASN A 55 -4.93 -19.71 -6.59
C ASN A 55 -4.70 -18.25 -7.00
N PHE A 56 -4.47 -18.02 -8.30
CA PHE A 56 -4.28 -16.67 -8.88
C PHE A 56 -5.45 -15.71 -8.61
N LEU A 57 -6.69 -16.22 -8.57
CA LEU A 57 -7.90 -15.40 -8.40
C LEU A 57 -8.20 -15.02 -6.95
N LEU A 58 -7.63 -15.71 -5.95
CA LEU A 58 -7.79 -15.29 -4.54
C LEU A 58 -6.90 -14.10 -4.18
N ALA A 59 -5.78 -13.92 -4.87
CA ALA A 59 -4.81 -12.88 -4.55
C ALA A 59 -5.40 -11.46 -4.61
N PRO A 60 -6.19 -11.07 -5.63
CA PRO A 60 -6.86 -9.75 -5.66
C PRO A 60 -7.87 -9.52 -4.54
N VAL A 61 -8.63 -10.55 -4.17
CA VAL A 61 -9.65 -10.41 -3.12
C VAL A 61 -8.97 -10.21 -1.77
N LEU A 62 -7.96 -11.04 -1.47
CA LEU A 62 -7.17 -10.92 -0.25
C LEU A 62 -6.38 -9.61 -0.22
N SER A 63 -5.88 -9.12 -1.35
CA SER A 63 -5.13 -7.86 -1.41
C SER A 63 -6.02 -6.65 -1.14
N LEU A 64 -7.25 -6.62 -1.66
CA LEU A 64 -8.22 -5.55 -1.37
C LEU A 64 -8.63 -5.55 0.12
N LEU A 65 -8.90 -6.72 0.71
CA LEU A 65 -9.20 -6.82 2.13
C LEU A 65 -8.02 -6.38 2.99
N SER A 66 -6.82 -6.86 2.66
CA SER A 66 -5.58 -6.51 3.38
C SER A 66 -5.29 -5.01 3.27
N TRP A 67 -5.47 -4.41 2.10
CA TRP A 67 -5.32 -2.97 1.88
C TRP A 67 -6.30 -2.15 2.71
N TYR A 68 -7.58 -2.56 2.74
CA TYR A 68 -8.59 -1.88 3.56
C TYR A 68 -8.24 -1.93 5.05
N VAL A 69 -7.89 -3.11 5.56
CA VAL A 69 -7.44 -3.28 6.96
C VAL A 69 -6.18 -2.46 7.22
N TRP A 70 -5.21 -2.48 6.29
CA TRP A 70 -3.95 -1.74 6.42
C TRP A 70 -4.18 -0.24 6.54
N ALA A 71 -5.03 0.33 5.69
CA ALA A 71 -5.39 1.74 5.78
C ALA A 71 -6.06 2.10 7.12
N TYR A 72 -6.76 1.15 7.75
CA TYR A 72 -7.35 1.35 9.07
C TYR A 72 -6.30 1.30 10.18
N VAL A 73 -5.34 0.37 10.11
CA VAL A 73 -4.22 0.29 11.06
C VAL A 73 -3.39 1.57 11.00
N ILE A 74 -3.05 2.04 9.80
CA ILE A 74 -2.30 3.30 9.62
C ILE A 74 -3.11 4.49 10.13
N TYR A 75 -4.41 4.54 9.87
CA TYR A 75 -5.28 5.59 10.41
C TYR A 75 -5.23 5.60 11.94
N PHE A 76 -5.37 4.44 12.57
CA PHE A 76 -5.32 4.34 14.02
C PHE A 76 -3.96 4.80 14.58
N VAL A 77 -2.85 4.28 14.06
CA VAL A 77 -1.51 4.65 14.52
C VAL A 77 -1.23 6.12 14.25
N GLY A 78 -1.51 6.60 13.04
CA GLY A 78 -1.22 7.97 12.62
C GLY A 78 -2.09 9.02 13.31
N VAL A 79 -3.37 8.75 13.52
CA VAL A 79 -4.28 9.72 14.12
C VAL A 79 -4.34 9.60 15.64
N LYS A 80 -4.26 8.39 16.21
CA LYS A 80 -4.39 8.20 17.67
C LYS A 80 -3.07 8.18 18.42
N LEU A 81 -2.01 7.60 17.86
CA LEU A 81 -0.71 7.49 18.55
C LEU A 81 0.24 8.62 18.17
N PHE A 82 0.26 8.99 16.89
CA PHE A 82 1.12 10.05 16.36
C PHE A 82 0.36 11.33 16.03
N GLY A 83 -0.95 11.39 16.24
CA GLY A 83 -1.76 12.56 15.91
C GLY A 83 -1.38 13.78 16.73
N ASP A 84 -1.48 14.95 16.12
CA ASP A 84 -1.45 16.25 16.81
C ASP A 84 -2.71 17.04 16.44
N ILE A 85 -2.94 18.22 17.04
CA ILE A 85 -4.10 19.09 16.80
C ILE A 85 -4.29 19.42 15.31
N LYS A 86 -3.19 19.41 14.54
CA LYS A 86 -3.19 19.65 13.09
C LYS A 86 -3.57 18.43 12.24
N THR A 87 -3.48 17.21 12.78
CA THR A 87 -3.75 15.97 12.03
C THR A 87 -5.24 15.82 11.76
N LYS A 88 -5.66 16.19 10.55
CA LYS A 88 -7.05 16.09 10.10
C LYS A 88 -7.15 15.12 8.94
N SER A 89 -7.35 13.84 9.27
CA SER A 89 -7.49 12.81 8.27
C SER A 89 -8.65 11.89 8.57
N ASN A 90 -9.19 11.26 7.53
CA ASN A 90 -10.10 10.13 7.64
C ASN A 90 -9.55 8.88 6.96
N HIS A 91 -10.13 7.74 7.32
CA HIS A 91 -9.76 6.45 6.77
C HIS A 91 -9.83 6.41 5.22
N GLY A 92 -10.77 7.13 4.59
CA GLY A 92 -10.91 7.15 3.13
C GLY A 92 -9.76 7.86 2.42
N GLU A 93 -9.21 8.92 3.00
CA GLU A 93 -8.04 9.65 2.48
C GLU A 93 -6.80 8.76 2.48
N LEU A 94 -6.56 8.05 3.59
CA LEU A 94 -5.52 7.04 3.68
C LEU A 94 -5.73 5.90 2.71
N LEU A 95 -6.96 5.38 2.60
CA LEU A 95 -7.28 4.30 1.67
C LEU A 95 -6.84 4.68 0.25
N ARG A 96 -7.25 5.85 -0.24
CA ARG A 96 -6.91 6.36 -1.59
C ARG A 96 -5.40 6.48 -1.82
N THR A 97 -4.71 7.21 -0.96
CA THR A 97 -3.27 7.49 -1.09
C THR A 97 -2.43 6.22 -0.99
N ILE A 98 -2.72 5.34 -0.02
CA ILE A 98 -2.06 4.06 0.17
C ILE A 98 -2.27 3.15 -1.04
N GLY A 99 -3.47 3.14 -1.64
CA GLY A 99 -3.69 2.32 -2.83
C GLY A 99 -2.81 2.75 -4.01
N PHE A 100 -2.65 4.06 -4.23
CA PHE A 100 -1.71 4.57 -5.24
C PHE A 100 -0.24 4.27 -4.89
N SER A 101 0.12 4.21 -3.61
CA SER A 101 1.49 3.84 -3.20
C SER A 101 1.88 2.41 -3.61
N SER A 102 0.90 1.58 -3.99
CA SER A 102 1.13 0.22 -4.51
C SER A 102 1.53 0.17 -5.98
N ALA A 103 1.50 1.30 -6.70
CA ALA A 103 1.79 1.38 -8.13
C ALA A 103 3.17 0.83 -8.55
N PRO A 104 4.27 1.04 -7.80
CA PRO A 104 5.55 0.43 -8.15
C PRO A 104 5.53 -1.09 -8.22
N GLY A 105 4.61 -1.75 -7.49
CA GLY A 105 4.46 -3.21 -7.53
C GLY A 105 4.05 -3.77 -8.89
N LEU A 106 3.56 -2.94 -9.81
CA LEU A 106 3.27 -3.33 -11.19
C LEU A 106 4.50 -3.87 -11.93
N ILE A 107 5.71 -3.43 -11.55
CA ILE A 107 6.96 -3.90 -12.18
C ILE A 107 7.20 -5.40 -11.98
N ARG A 108 6.54 -6.04 -10.99
CA ARG A 108 6.66 -7.48 -10.72
C ARG A 108 6.18 -8.35 -11.88
N ILE A 109 5.38 -7.82 -12.80
CA ILE A 109 4.97 -8.53 -14.01
C ILE A 109 6.17 -8.93 -14.89
N PHE A 110 7.29 -8.21 -14.79
CA PHE A 110 8.53 -8.51 -15.51
C PHE A 110 9.39 -9.58 -14.81
N GLY A 111 8.96 -10.13 -13.68
CA GLY A 111 9.62 -11.24 -12.98
C GLY A 111 9.45 -12.58 -13.71
N VAL A 112 9.89 -12.65 -14.98
CA VAL A 112 9.74 -13.82 -15.87
C VAL A 112 10.83 -14.87 -15.70
N THR A 113 11.94 -14.51 -15.05
CA THR A 113 12.99 -15.44 -14.63
C THR A 113 13.20 -15.33 -13.12
N PRO A 114 13.79 -16.32 -12.44
CA PRO A 114 14.06 -16.24 -11.00
C PRO A 114 14.90 -15.02 -10.58
N GLU A 115 15.87 -14.62 -11.41
CA GLU A 115 16.73 -13.46 -11.17
C GLU A 115 15.92 -12.16 -11.28
N LEU A 116 15.12 -12.01 -12.34
CA LEU A 116 14.25 -10.85 -12.53
C LEU A 116 13.15 -10.80 -11.48
N MET A 117 12.61 -11.95 -11.07
CA MET A 117 11.63 -12.04 -9.99
C MET A 117 12.23 -11.49 -8.69
N THR A 118 13.43 -11.94 -8.33
CA THR A 118 14.12 -11.45 -7.12
C THR A 118 14.33 -9.93 -7.16
N VAL A 119 14.87 -9.41 -8.27
CA VAL A 119 15.12 -7.97 -8.44
C VAL A 119 13.84 -7.16 -8.42
N THR A 120 12.81 -7.58 -9.15
CA THR A 120 11.53 -6.86 -9.23
C THR A 120 10.77 -6.90 -7.91
N PHE A 121 10.78 -8.01 -7.18
CA PHE A 121 10.09 -8.12 -5.88
C PHE A 121 10.78 -7.29 -4.80
N ILE A 122 12.11 -7.43 -4.66
CA ILE A 122 12.87 -6.68 -3.66
C ILE A 122 12.84 -5.19 -3.99
N GLY A 123 13.13 -4.84 -5.25
CA GLY A 123 13.14 -3.44 -5.71
C GLY A 123 11.78 -2.78 -5.53
N SER A 124 10.69 -3.45 -5.94
CA SER A 124 9.35 -2.90 -5.72
C SER A 124 8.95 -2.84 -4.25
N ALA A 125 9.43 -3.71 -3.37
CA ALA A 125 9.12 -3.65 -1.95
C ALA A 125 9.67 -2.36 -1.32
N PHE A 126 10.95 -2.05 -1.55
CA PHE A 126 11.55 -0.79 -1.09
C PHE A 126 10.91 0.44 -1.75
N TRP A 127 10.61 0.34 -3.04
CA TRP A 127 9.98 1.44 -3.77
C TRP A 127 8.56 1.72 -3.25
N MET A 128 7.74 0.69 -3.08
CA MET A 128 6.40 0.81 -2.49
C MET A 128 6.47 1.35 -1.07
N LEU A 129 7.49 0.98 -0.27
CA LEU A 129 7.68 1.55 1.06
C LEU A 129 7.97 3.05 1.00
N ALA A 130 8.83 3.50 0.09
CA ALA A 130 9.10 4.92 -0.11
C ALA A 130 7.82 5.68 -0.54
N CYS A 131 7.06 5.14 -1.50
CA CYS A 131 5.77 5.69 -1.90
C CYS A 131 4.78 5.74 -0.72
N MET A 132 4.74 4.69 0.12
CA MET A 132 3.85 4.59 1.28
C MET A 132 4.14 5.69 2.29
N VAL A 133 5.39 5.97 2.61
CA VAL A 133 5.76 7.04 3.56
C VAL A 133 5.26 8.40 3.07
N VAL A 134 5.42 8.68 1.77
CA VAL A 134 4.94 9.93 1.16
C VAL A 134 3.41 9.98 1.12
N ALA A 135 2.74 8.88 0.76
CA ALA A 135 1.30 8.75 0.76
C ALA A 135 0.69 9.01 2.16
N VAL A 136 1.29 8.41 3.21
CA VAL A 136 0.88 8.58 4.60
C VAL A 136 1.13 10.00 5.08
N LYS A 137 2.25 10.61 4.67
CA LYS A 137 2.52 12.02 4.99
C LYS A 137 1.42 12.92 4.44
N SER A 138 1.08 12.78 3.16
CA SER A 138 0.01 13.58 2.53
C SER A 138 -1.31 13.32 3.21
N ALA A 139 -1.73 12.06 3.32
CA ALA A 139 -3.04 11.72 3.85
C ALA A 139 -3.27 12.15 5.31
N LEU A 140 -2.21 12.21 6.13
CA LEU A 140 -2.30 12.63 7.53
C LEU A 140 -1.99 14.11 7.77
N ASP A 141 -1.77 14.90 6.71
CA ASP A 141 -1.35 16.30 6.77
C ASP A 141 -0.09 16.51 7.65
N TYR A 142 0.88 15.61 7.53
CA TYR A 142 2.13 15.74 8.29
C TYR A 142 3.10 16.68 7.59
N GLU A 143 3.71 17.58 8.36
CA GLU A 143 4.81 18.43 7.88
C GLU A 143 6.11 17.61 7.70
N SER A 144 6.34 16.60 8.55
CA SER A 144 7.58 15.81 8.58
C SER A 144 7.44 14.41 7.97
N LEU A 145 8.31 14.08 7.01
CA LEU A 145 8.45 12.72 6.47
C LEU A 145 8.90 11.72 7.54
N TRP A 146 9.73 12.15 8.51
CA TRP A 146 10.19 11.28 9.59
C TRP A 146 9.04 10.81 10.49
N LYS A 147 8.07 11.68 10.71
CA LYS A 147 6.86 11.34 11.46
C LYS A 147 6.02 10.31 10.71
N ALA A 148 5.85 10.48 9.40
CA ALA A 148 5.15 9.51 8.55
C ALA A 148 5.87 8.15 8.51
N LEU A 149 7.21 8.16 8.41
CA LEU A 149 8.01 6.94 8.49
C LEU A 149 7.82 6.23 9.83
N GLY A 150 7.82 6.97 10.94
CA GLY A 150 7.52 6.44 12.27
C GLY A 150 6.15 5.75 12.34
N VAL A 151 5.12 6.36 11.75
CA VAL A 151 3.79 5.74 11.64
C VAL A 151 3.82 4.43 10.86
N VAL A 152 4.47 4.41 9.69
CA VAL A 152 4.56 3.18 8.87
C VAL A 152 5.28 2.07 9.64
N VAL A 153 6.40 2.38 10.30
CA VAL A 153 7.17 1.41 11.09
C VAL A 153 6.35 0.88 12.27
N VAL A 154 5.69 1.76 13.03
CA VAL A 154 4.87 1.35 14.19
C VAL A 154 3.66 0.54 13.74
N ALA A 155 3.00 0.91 12.64
CA ALA A 155 1.91 0.12 12.08
C ALA A 155 2.35 -1.29 11.66
N TRP A 156 3.56 -1.44 11.09
CA TRP A 156 4.14 -2.75 10.81
C TRP A 156 4.33 -3.57 12.08
N LEU A 157 4.82 -2.97 13.17
CA LEU A 157 4.97 -3.66 14.46
C LEU A 157 3.62 -4.08 15.05
N PHE A 158 2.59 -3.22 14.96
CA PHE A 158 1.23 -3.57 15.36
C PHE A 158 0.69 -4.77 14.57
N GLN A 159 0.88 -4.78 13.25
CA GLN A 159 0.45 -5.89 12.41
C GLN A 159 1.22 -7.17 12.75
N ALA A 160 2.54 -7.10 12.92
CA ALA A 160 3.37 -8.25 13.28
C ALA A 160 2.95 -8.85 14.63
N PHE A 161 2.66 -7.99 15.63
CA PHE A 161 2.16 -8.41 16.93
C PHE A 161 0.80 -9.12 16.83
N PHE A 162 -0.14 -8.56 16.06
CA PHE A 162 -1.46 -9.18 15.87
C PHE A 162 -1.37 -10.53 15.15
N LEU A 163 -0.55 -10.61 14.12
CA LEU A 163 -0.28 -11.88 13.41
C LEU A 163 0.32 -12.92 14.36
N PHE A 164 1.29 -12.52 15.19
CA PHE A 164 1.89 -13.40 16.20
C PHE A 164 0.86 -13.93 17.21
N LEU A 165 -0.05 -13.09 17.70
CA LEU A 165 -1.14 -13.51 18.58
C LEU A 165 -2.08 -14.52 17.91
N ILE A 166 -2.48 -14.27 16.67
CA ILE A 166 -3.28 -15.22 15.88
C ILE A 166 -2.56 -16.57 15.82
N ILE A 167 -1.28 -16.58 15.45
CA ILE A 167 -0.51 -17.83 15.34
C ILE A 167 -0.48 -18.58 16.68
N ILE A 168 -0.30 -17.90 17.81
CA ILE A 168 -0.33 -18.56 19.14
C ILE A 168 -1.70 -19.16 19.43
N LEU A 169 -2.78 -18.39 19.21
CA LEU A 169 -4.14 -18.84 19.51
C LEU A 169 -4.55 -20.05 18.68
N PHE A 170 -4.22 -20.07 17.39
CA PHE A 170 -4.52 -21.19 16.50
C PHE A 170 -3.57 -22.37 16.63
N LYS A 171 -2.35 -22.18 17.16
CA LYS A 171 -1.44 -23.29 17.50
C LYS A 171 -1.87 -24.05 18.77
N GLY A 172 -2.72 -23.43 19.59
CA GLY A 172 -3.29 -24.04 20.80
C GLY A 172 -4.60 -24.80 20.59
N ILE A 173 -5.12 -24.86 19.36
CA ILE A 173 -6.29 -25.67 18.93
C ILE A 173 -5.75 -26.88 18.17
#